data_AF-A0A822GQ71-F1
#
_entry.id   AF-A0A822GQ71-F1
#
_cell.length_a   1.000
_cell.length_b   1.000
_cell.length_c   1.000
_cell.angle_alpha   90.00
_cell.angle_beta   90.00
_cell.angle_gamma   90.00
#
_symmetry.space_group_name_H-M   'P 1'
#
loop_
_entity.id
_entity.type
_entity.pdbx_description
1 polymer ?
#
loop_
_entity_poly.entity_id
_entity_poly.type
_entity_poly.pdbx_seq_one_letter_code
_entity_poly.pdbx_strand_id
1 'polypeptide(L)'
;IQSKKLLYDTIVCFGDSNSDTENAYKLTGYKWPVPPYNNGRFSNGKIWIERLGIQNLINNAYGSATSDNNLVRSYTIFNLTVPDVRQQIATYKTTIHSRKINFHRTLYVIWAGQNDYYYNLALALVPSIVVKSLINGIHDVIQLGAKHILIFHLPPF
;
A
#
# COMPACT_ATOMS: atom_id res chain seq x y z
N ILE A 1 13.29 -18.05 26.38
CA ILE A 1 13.74 -16.94 25.50
C ILE A 1 12.76 -15.79 25.73
N GLN A 2 13.16 -14.72 26.43
CA GLN A 2 12.32 -13.52 26.54
C GLN A 2 12.23 -12.86 25.16
N SER A 3 11.04 -12.83 24.55
CA SER A 3 10.84 -12.15 23.28
C SER A 3 11.09 -10.65 23.48
N LYS A 4 12.09 -10.10 22.80
CA LYS A 4 12.36 -8.66 22.79
C LYS A 4 11.08 -7.96 22.29
N LYS A 5 10.54 -7.02 23.08
CA LYS A 5 9.35 -6.25 22.72
C LYS A 5 9.61 -5.57 21.37
N LEU A 6 8.72 -5.77 20.40
CA LEU A 6 8.83 -5.12 19.09
C LEU A 6 8.80 -3.60 19.28
N LEU A 7 9.67 -2.91 18.53
CA LEU A 7 9.74 -1.44 18.53
C LEU A 7 8.41 -0.83 18.09
N TYR A 8 7.75 -1.49 17.14
CA TYR A 8 6.44 -1.14 16.60
C TYR A 8 5.44 -2.25 16.91
N ASP A 9 4.23 -1.89 17.36
CA ASP A 9 3.10 -2.82 17.50
C ASP A 9 1.99 -2.56 16.50
N THR A 10 2.12 -1.48 15.71
CA THR A 10 1.17 -1.06 14.69
C THR A 10 1.91 -0.81 13.38
N ILE A 11 1.37 -1.34 12.28
CA ILE A 11 1.77 -0.94 10.92
C ILE A 11 0.57 -0.31 10.23
N VAL A 12 0.80 0.82 9.57
CA VAL A 12 -0.12 1.41 8.60
C VAL A 12 0.52 1.29 7.23
N CYS A 13 -0.10 0.54 6.33
CA CYS A 13 0.46 0.25 5.01
C CYS A 13 -0.35 0.91 3.90
N PHE A 14 0.35 1.52 2.96
CA PHE A 14 -0.16 2.04 1.68
C PHE A 14 0.66 1.42 0.56
N GLY A 15 0.00 0.99 -0.50
CA GLY A 15 0.71 0.32 -1.59
C GLY A 15 -0.16 -0.47 -2.54
N ASP A 16 0.49 -1.40 -3.21
CA ASP A 16 -0.07 -2.22 -4.27
C ASP A 16 -0.23 -3.71 -3.89
N SER A 17 -0.25 -4.59 -4.90
CA SER A 17 -0.37 -6.05 -4.78
C SER A 17 0.72 -6.69 -3.92
N ASN A 18 1.90 -6.08 -3.79
CA ASN A 18 2.97 -6.60 -2.92
C ASN A 18 2.61 -6.50 -1.42
N SER A 19 1.64 -5.65 -1.09
CA SER A 19 1.22 -5.38 0.29
C SER A 19 -0.27 -5.60 0.54
N ASP A 20 -1.10 -5.73 -0.49
CA ASP A 20 -2.54 -5.98 -0.36
C ASP A 20 -2.82 -7.39 0.21
N THR A 21 -3.55 -7.42 1.33
CA THR A 21 -3.99 -8.66 1.95
C THR A 21 -5.34 -9.14 1.44
N GLU A 22 -6.23 -8.28 0.94
CA GLU A 22 -7.57 -8.65 0.45
C GLU A 22 -8.45 -7.48 -0.05
N ASN A 23 -7.96 -6.24 -0.05
CA ASN A 23 -8.76 -5.06 -0.39
C ASN A 23 -9.23 -5.09 -1.85
N ALA A 24 -8.35 -5.41 -2.81
CA ALA A 24 -8.75 -5.62 -4.20
C ALA A 24 -9.71 -6.82 -4.34
N TYR A 25 -9.50 -7.88 -3.56
CA TYR A 25 -10.38 -9.05 -3.55
C TYR A 25 -11.79 -8.68 -3.12
N LYS A 26 -11.95 -7.92 -2.04
CA LYS A 26 -13.24 -7.39 -1.60
C LYS A 26 -13.86 -6.45 -2.62
N LEU A 27 -13.08 -5.53 -3.19
CA LEU A 27 -13.54 -4.57 -4.19
C LEU A 27 -14.14 -5.25 -5.42
N THR A 28 -13.57 -6.38 -5.85
CA THR A 28 -14.06 -7.15 -7.00
C THR A 28 -15.20 -8.11 -6.67
N GLY A 29 -15.74 -8.07 -5.45
CA GLY A 29 -16.76 -9.01 -5.00
C GLY A 29 -16.21 -10.44 -4.88
N TYR A 30 -14.96 -10.57 -4.41
CA TYR A 30 -14.24 -11.83 -4.19
C TYR A 30 -13.93 -12.59 -5.49
N LYS A 31 -13.60 -11.87 -6.57
CA LYS A 31 -13.34 -12.46 -7.90
C LYS A 31 -11.91 -12.33 -8.41
N TRP A 32 -11.10 -11.44 -7.83
CA TRP A 32 -9.72 -11.21 -8.25
C TRP A 32 -8.85 -10.74 -7.08
N PRO A 33 -7.66 -11.33 -6.84
CA PRO A 33 -6.93 -12.26 -7.71
C PRO A 33 -7.51 -13.69 -7.76
N VAL A 34 -7.33 -14.37 -8.89
CA VAL A 34 -7.78 -15.77 -9.13
C VAL A 34 -6.63 -16.77 -8.87
N PRO A 35 -6.89 -18.09 -8.69
CA PRO A 35 -5.82 -19.07 -8.56
C PRO A 35 -4.70 -18.91 -9.62
N PRO A 36 -3.41 -19.08 -9.27
CA PRO A 36 -2.87 -19.73 -8.06
C PRO A 36 -2.74 -18.81 -6.83
N TYR A 37 -3.28 -17.60 -6.89
CA TYR A 37 -3.33 -16.68 -5.76
C TYR A 37 -4.26 -17.17 -4.65
N ASN A 38 -3.88 -16.92 -3.39
CA ASN A 38 -4.53 -17.52 -2.22
C ASN A 38 -5.19 -16.45 -1.34
N ASN A 39 -6.46 -16.67 -0.97
CA ASN A 39 -7.21 -15.82 -0.03
C ASN A 39 -7.14 -14.31 -0.34
N GLY A 40 -7.19 -13.94 -1.61
CA GLY A 40 -7.16 -12.54 -2.05
C GLY A 40 -5.78 -11.86 -2.03
N ARG A 41 -4.70 -12.56 -1.65
CA ARG A 41 -3.32 -12.05 -1.77
C ARG A 41 -2.84 -12.26 -3.19
N PHE A 42 -2.02 -11.37 -3.72
CA PHE A 42 -1.28 -11.55 -4.98
C PHE A 42 -0.06 -12.46 -4.79
N SER A 43 -0.21 -13.51 -3.98
CA SER A 43 0.76 -14.55 -3.72
C SER A 43 0.04 -15.88 -3.44
N ASN A 44 0.77 -16.99 -3.44
CA ASN A 44 0.23 -18.32 -3.11
C ASN A 44 0.04 -18.54 -1.59
N GLY A 45 0.25 -17.51 -0.77
CA GLY A 45 0.05 -17.55 0.67
C GLY A 45 0.31 -16.19 1.32
N LYS A 46 0.71 -16.22 2.60
CA LYS A 46 0.99 -15.00 3.37
C LYS A 46 2.12 -14.19 2.73
N ILE A 47 1.88 -12.90 2.55
CA ILE A 47 2.87 -11.93 2.04
C ILE A 47 3.74 -11.38 3.19
N TRP A 48 4.78 -10.61 2.84
CA TRP A 48 5.82 -10.14 3.75
C TRP A 48 5.25 -9.48 5.02
N ILE A 49 4.23 -8.62 4.87
CA ILE A 49 3.69 -7.83 5.98
C ILE A 49 2.95 -8.69 7.01
N GLU A 50 2.36 -9.80 6.57
CA GLU A 50 1.68 -10.77 7.46
C GLU A 50 2.66 -11.65 8.23
N ARG A 51 3.92 -11.72 7.78
CA ARG A 51 4.98 -12.54 8.39
C ARG A 51 5.74 -11.80 9.49
N LEU A 52 5.51 -10.49 9.65
CA LEU A 52 6.20 -9.66 10.65
C LEU A 52 5.71 -9.89 12.09
N GLY A 53 4.56 -10.54 12.29
CA GLY A 53 4.01 -10.79 13.62
C GLY A 53 3.55 -9.52 14.36
N ILE A 54 3.23 -8.46 13.62
CA ILE A 54 2.70 -7.20 14.18
C ILE A 54 1.28 -7.40 14.67
N GLN A 55 0.98 -6.87 15.86
CA GLN A 55 -0.32 -7.02 16.50
C GLN A 55 -1.44 -6.28 15.73
N ASN A 56 -1.19 -5.02 15.34
CA ASN A 56 -2.19 -4.18 14.70
C ASN A 56 -1.75 -3.82 13.27
N LEU A 57 -2.33 -4.48 12.27
CA LEU A 57 -2.10 -4.15 10.86
C LEU A 57 -3.29 -3.36 10.30
N ILE A 58 -3.05 -2.09 9.96
CA ILE A 58 -4.00 -1.24 9.23
C ILE A 58 -3.53 -1.21 7.78
N ASN A 59 -4.06 -2.11 6.96
CA ASN A 59 -3.66 -2.25 5.57
C ASN A 59 -4.60 -1.53 4.62
N ASN A 60 -4.11 -0.47 3.99
CA ASN A 60 -4.84 0.31 2.99
C ASN A 60 -4.40 -0.02 1.56
N ALA A 61 -3.44 -0.94 1.37
CA ALA A 61 -2.95 -1.30 0.05
C ALA A 61 -4.04 -1.96 -0.80
N TYR A 62 -4.06 -1.68 -2.10
CA TYR A 62 -4.96 -2.31 -3.07
C TYR A 62 -4.13 -2.87 -4.22
N GLY A 63 -4.39 -4.12 -4.61
CA GLY A 63 -3.84 -4.69 -5.83
C GLY A 63 -4.01 -3.75 -7.03
N SER A 64 -2.95 -3.62 -7.83
CA SER A 64 -2.84 -2.70 -8.99
C SER A 64 -2.72 -1.20 -8.68
N ALA A 65 -2.71 -0.77 -7.42
CA ALA A 65 -2.56 0.65 -7.09
C ALA A 65 -1.30 1.27 -7.73
N THR A 66 -1.47 2.42 -8.38
CA THR A 66 -0.38 3.29 -8.84
C THR A 66 -0.02 4.28 -7.74
N SER A 67 1.02 5.10 -7.98
CA SER A 67 1.34 6.19 -7.08
C SER A 67 0.23 7.24 -7.05
N ASP A 68 -0.35 7.61 -8.20
CA ASP A 68 -1.41 8.62 -8.35
C ASP A 68 -2.24 8.36 -9.63
N ASN A 69 -3.56 8.21 -9.48
CA ASN A 69 -4.50 7.96 -10.58
C ASN A 69 -4.65 9.16 -11.53
N ASN A 70 -4.22 10.36 -11.14
CA ASN A 70 -4.15 11.52 -12.03
C ASN A 70 -2.97 11.43 -13.01
N LEU A 71 -1.95 10.64 -12.70
CA LEU A 71 -0.80 10.37 -13.57
C LEU A 71 -1.07 9.17 -14.47
N VAL A 72 -1.34 8.03 -13.83
CA VAL A 72 -1.64 6.75 -14.48
C VAL A 72 -2.74 6.08 -13.70
N ARG A 73 -3.87 5.84 -14.36
CA ARG A 73 -5.03 5.23 -13.72
C ARG A 73 -4.77 3.75 -13.44
N SER A 74 -5.13 3.34 -12.24
CA SER A 74 -5.04 1.97 -11.75
C SER A 74 -6.39 1.26 -11.84
N TYR A 75 -6.37 0.04 -12.36
CA TYR A 75 -7.57 -0.77 -12.56
C TYR A 75 -7.35 -2.23 -12.19
N THR A 76 -8.42 -2.86 -11.72
CA THR A 76 -8.53 -4.32 -11.67
C THR A 76 -8.67 -4.91 -13.07
N ILE A 77 -8.57 -6.23 -13.21
CA ILE A 77 -8.83 -6.94 -14.47
C ILE A 77 -10.27 -6.78 -14.99
N PHE A 78 -11.20 -6.31 -14.15
CA PHE A 78 -12.60 -6.04 -14.51
C PHE A 78 -12.84 -4.56 -14.85
N ASN A 79 -11.78 -3.78 -15.07
CA ASN A 79 -11.83 -2.35 -15.35
C ASN A 79 -12.47 -1.50 -14.24
N LEU A 80 -12.50 -2.02 -13.00
CA LEU A 80 -12.86 -1.25 -11.81
C LEU A 80 -11.65 -0.44 -11.35
N THR A 81 -11.82 0.86 -11.11
CA THR A 81 -10.77 1.72 -10.54
C THR A 81 -10.41 1.26 -9.14
N VAL A 82 -9.10 1.20 -8.85
CA VAL A 82 -8.61 0.95 -7.48
C VAL A 82 -8.07 2.24 -6.86
N PRO A 83 -8.13 2.39 -5.53
CA PRO A 83 -7.49 3.52 -4.86
C PRO A 83 -5.97 3.52 -5.07
N ASP A 84 -5.43 4.59 -5.64
CA ASP A 84 -3.98 4.83 -5.69
C ASP A 84 -3.41 5.17 -4.30
N VAL A 85 -2.08 5.24 -4.17
CA VAL A 85 -1.44 5.53 -2.87
C VAL A 85 -1.85 6.88 -2.27
N ARG A 86 -2.01 7.94 -3.09
CA ARG A 86 -2.45 9.27 -2.61
C ARG A 86 -3.86 9.19 -2.03
N GLN A 87 -4.76 8.47 -2.71
CA GLN A 87 -6.14 8.24 -2.28
C GLN A 87 -6.20 7.38 -1.03
N GLN A 88 -5.40 6.31 -0.94
CA GLN A 88 -5.31 5.47 0.27
C GLN A 88 -4.90 6.30 1.50
N ILE A 89 -3.91 7.19 1.35
CA ILE A 89 -3.47 8.11 2.42
C ILE A 89 -4.59 9.10 2.77
N ALA A 90 -5.26 9.67 1.78
CA ALA A 90 -6.38 10.59 1.99
C ALA A 90 -7.54 9.93 2.76
N THR A 91 -7.93 8.71 2.39
CA THR A 91 -8.95 7.93 3.11
C THR A 91 -8.50 7.56 4.52
N TYR A 92 -7.23 7.24 4.73
CA TYR A 92 -6.71 7.00 6.06
C TYR A 92 -6.77 8.26 6.94
N LYS A 93 -6.44 9.44 6.39
CA LYS A 93 -6.50 10.73 7.09
C LYS A 93 -7.91 11.04 7.61
N THR A 94 -8.97 10.70 6.88
CA THR A 94 -10.35 10.93 7.36
C THR A 94 -10.72 10.03 8.54
N THR A 95 -10.04 8.90 8.69
CA THR A 95 -10.38 7.87 9.68
C THR A 95 -9.35 7.79 10.83
N ILE A 96 -8.27 8.56 10.82
CA ILE A 96 -7.20 8.47 11.82
C ILE A 96 -7.63 8.90 13.23
N HIS A 97 -8.46 9.94 13.34
CA HIS A 97 -8.85 10.53 14.62
C HIS A 97 -9.67 9.55 15.48
N SER A 98 -10.46 8.67 14.86
CA SER A 98 -11.23 7.65 15.58
C SER A 98 -10.37 6.48 16.09
N ARG A 99 -9.14 6.31 15.57
CA ARG A 99 -8.29 5.14 15.87
C ARG A 99 -7.32 5.33 17.04
N LYS A 100 -7.18 6.53 17.60
CA LYS A 100 -6.24 6.84 18.72
C LYS A 100 -4.81 6.30 18.48
N ILE A 101 -4.24 6.58 17.32
CA ILE A 101 -2.94 6.06 16.88
C ILE A 101 -1.80 6.58 17.76
N ASN A 102 -0.92 5.69 18.22
CA ASN A 102 0.34 6.05 18.87
C ASN A 102 1.47 6.14 17.83
N PHE A 103 1.76 7.35 17.37
CA PHE A 103 2.78 7.61 16.35
C PHE A 103 4.20 7.17 16.73
N HIS A 104 4.51 7.02 18.01
CA HIS A 104 5.83 6.51 18.47
C HIS A 104 5.99 5.00 18.37
N ARG A 105 4.87 4.26 18.19
CA ARG A 105 4.85 2.80 18.10
C ARG A 105 4.26 2.31 16.77
N THR A 106 4.03 3.24 15.85
CA THR A 106 3.47 2.97 14.52
C THR A 106 4.54 3.13 13.46
N LEU A 107 4.71 2.10 12.64
CA LEU A 107 5.50 2.17 11.41
C LEU A 107 4.58 2.40 10.22
N TYR A 108 4.83 3.47 9.47
CA TYR A 108 4.13 3.76 8.23
C TYR A 108 4.91 3.16 7.07
N VAL A 109 4.22 2.46 6.17
CA VAL A 109 4.83 1.79 5.02
C VAL A 109 4.24 2.34 3.74
N ILE A 110 5.11 2.67 2.78
CA ILE A 110 4.72 3.00 1.42
C ILE A 110 5.50 2.09 0.46
N TRP A 111 4.78 1.28 -0.33
CA TRP A 111 5.37 0.46 -1.39
C TRP A 111 4.50 0.44 -2.64
N ALA A 112 4.91 1.22 -3.65
CA ALA A 112 4.24 1.34 -4.94
C ALA A 112 5.20 1.92 -5.99
N GLY A 113 4.68 2.17 -7.20
CA GLY A 113 5.39 2.79 -8.31
C GLY A 113 5.59 1.86 -9.50
N GLN A 114 5.51 0.54 -9.28
CA GLN A 114 5.69 -0.46 -10.34
C GLN A 114 4.55 -0.40 -11.36
N ASN A 115 3.32 -0.29 -10.84
CA ASN A 115 2.11 -0.23 -11.66
C ASN A 115 2.05 1.05 -12.52
N ASP A 116 2.70 2.14 -12.09
CA ASP A 116 2.78 3.38 -12.86
C ASP A 116 3.45 3.13 -14.21
N TYR A 117 4.51 2.31 -14.25
CA TYR A 117 5.18 1.94 -15.49
C TYR A 117 4.46 0.82 -16.24
N TYR A 118 3.90 -0.16 -15.53
CA TYR A 118 3.15 -1.26 -16.13
C TYR A 118 1.92 -0.78 -16.91
N TYR A 119 1.18 0.19 -16.37
CA TYR A 119 -0.02 0.75 -17.00
C TYR A 119 0.27 1.95 -17.92
N ASN A 120 1.50 2.46 -17.95
CA ASN A 120 1.90 3.56 -18.84
C ASN A 120 2.17 3.07 -20.27
N LEU A 121 1.10 2.71 -20.98
CA LEU A 121 1.15 2.19 -22.35
C LEU A 121 1.77 3.16 -23.37
N ALA A 122 1.77 4.47 -23.09
CA ALA A 122 2.33 5.50 -23.96
C ALA A 122 3.84 5.73 -23.77
N LEU A 123 4.48 5.06 -22.79
CA LEU A 123 5.91 5.23 -22.45
C LEU A 123 6.35 6.69 -22.18
N ALA A 124 5.41 7.59 -21.91
CA ALA A 124 5.67 9.02 -21.73
C ALA A 124 5.98 9.40 -20.27
N LEU A 125 5.73 8.50 -19.32
CA LEU A 125 5.95 8.76 -17.90
C LEU A 125 7.45 8.77 -17.56
N VAL A 126 7.91 9.92 -17.09
CA VAL A 126 9.29 10.10 -16.61
C VAL A 126 9.38 9.69 -15.14
N PRO A 127 10.40 8.91 -14.72
CA PRO A 127 10.51 8.41 -13.35
C PRO A 127 10.44 9.48 -12.26
N SER A 128 10.94 10.69 -12.51
CA SER A 128 10.90 11.81 -11.57
C SER A 128 9.47 12.21 -11.18
N ILE A 129 8.48 11.99 -12.05
CA ILE A 129 7.07 12.31 -11.79
C ILE A 129 6.50 11.31 -10.76
N VAL A 130 6.77 10.01 -10.93
CA VAL A 130 6.36 8.95 -9.98
C VAL A 130 7.03 9.16 -8.63
N VAL A 131 8.34 9.43 -8.64
CA VAL A 131 9.11 9.73 -7.42
C VAL A 131 8.53 10.94 -6.69
N LYS A 132 8.18 12.01 -7.41
CA LYS A 132 7.54 13.19 -6.82
C LYS A 132 6.19 12.86 -6.18
N SER A 133 5.36 12.02 -6.82
CA SER A 133 4.10 11.55 -6.24
C SER A 133 4.31 10.81 -4.92
N LEU A 134 5.27 9.88 -4.88
CA LEU A 134 5.60 9.13 -3.66
C LEU A 134 6.16 10.05 -2.55
N ILE A 135 7.02 11.02 -2.90
CA ILE A 135 7.52 12.04 -1.96
C ILE A 135 6.37 12.87 -1.37
N ASN A 136 5.39 13.26 -2.17
CA ASN A 136 4.20 13.94 -1.66
C ASN A 136 3.42 13.02 -0.70
N GLY A 137 3.30 11.73 -1.01
CA GLY A 137 2.71 10.72 -0.09
C GLY A 137 3.43 10.67 1.25
N ILE A 138 4.76 10.68 1.22
CA ILE A 138 5.60 10.72 2.42
C ILE A 138 5.35 12.01 3.23
N HIS A 139 5.28 13.16 2.56
CA HIS A 139 4.97 14.42 3.23
C HIS A 139 3.59 14.41 3.90
N ASP A 140 2.59 13.82 3.25
CA ASP A 140 1.25 13.74 3.84
C ASP A 140 1.22 12.87 5.10
N VAL A 141 1.90 11.72 5.11
CA VAL A 141 1.95 10.89 6.34
C VAL A 141 2.77 11.57 7.45
N ILE A 142 3.82 12.32 7.11
CA ILE A 142 4.55 13.16 8.08
C ILE A 142 3.61 14.21 8.69
N GLN A 143 2.77 14.87 7.89
CA GLN A 143 1.79 15.84 8.39
C GLN A 143 0.73 15.21 9.30
N LEU A 144 0.45 13.90 9.17
CA LEU A 144 -0.39 13.18 10.13
C LEU A 144 0.28 12.98 11.48
N GLY A 145 1.61 13.13 11.56
CA GLY A 145 2.41 12.90 12.77
C GLY A 145 3.29 11.65 12.69
N ALA A 146 3.43 11.01 11.52
CA ALA A 146 4.28 9.84 11.36
C ALA A 146 5.73 10.13 11.76
N LYS A 147 6.31 9.25 12.59
CA LYS A 147 7.71 9.36 13.07
C LYS A 147 8.63 8.27 12.53
N HIS A 148 8.04 7.19 12.05
CA HIS A 148 8.74 6.02 11.53
C HIS A 148 8.12 5.65 10.20
N ILE A 149 8.94 5.69 9.15
CA ILE A 149 8.50 5.46 7.78
C ILE A 149 9.47 4.47 7.14
N LEU A 150 8.91 3.42 6.54
CA LEU A 150 9.61 2.46 5.70
C LEU A 150 9.12 2.64 4.26
N ILE A 151 10.06 2.84 3.35
CA ILE A 151 9.78 2.98 1.92
C ILE A 151 10.56 1.89 1.23
N PHE A 152 9.88 1.14 0.36
CA PHE A 152 10.52 0.13 -0.47
C PHE A 152 10.90 0.71 -1.82
N HIS A 153 12.03 0.23 -2.35
CA HIS A 153 12.35 0.42 -3.77
C HIS A 153 11.48 -0.52 -4.63
N LEU A 154 11.47 -0.28 -5.94
CA LEU A 154 10.82 -1.20 -6.87
C LEU A 154 11.59 -2.52 -6.89
N PRO A 155 10.92 -3.69 -6.79
CA PRO A 155 11.59 -4.96 -6.92
C PRO A 155 12.26 -5.09 -8.30
N PRO A 156 13.37 -5.84 -8.41
CA PRO A 156 14.00 -6.10 -9.70
C PRO A 156 13.05 -6.91 -10.59
N PHE A 157 13.12 -6.66 -11.90
CA PHE A 157 12.40 -7.36 -12.94
C PHE A 157 13.34 -8.24 -13.77
#